data_AF-A0AA36EPK6-F1
#
_entry.id   AF-A0AA36EPK6-F1
#
_cell.length_a   1.000
_cell.length_b   1.000
_cell.length_c   1.000
_cell.angle_alpha   90.00
_cell.angle_beta   90.00
_cell.angle_gamma   90.00
#
_symmetry.space_group_name_H-M   'P 1'
#
loop_
_entity.id
_entity.type
_entity.pdbx_description
1 polymer ?
#
loop_
_entity_poly.entity_id
_entity_poly.type
_entity_poly.pdbx_seq_one_letter_code
_entity_poly.pdbx_strand_id
1 'polypeptide(L)'
;MGAGGQMSNDPFDGKKILERVPVDPPFSLSDLKKAIPTHCFKRSVIRSSYYVVHDLIVAYVFYFLANTYIPFLPAPLAYLAWPVYWFCQASVLTALWVIGHECGHHAFSEYQWIDDTVGFILHSALMTPYFSWKYSH
;
A
#
# COMPACT_ATOMS: atom_id res chain seq x y z
N MET A 1 -6.50 10.58 1.92
CA MET A 1 -7.86 10.21 1.51
C MET A 1 -7.85 10.11 0.01
N GLY A 2 -7.96 8.89 -0.54
CA GLY A 2 -8.01 8.63 -1.98
C GLY A 2 -9.05 9.51 -2.66
N ALA A 3 -8.68 10.07 -3.81
CA ALA A 3 -9.61 10.78 -4.67
C ALA A 3 -10.59 9.73 -5.19
N GLY A 4 -11.86 9.86 -4.80
CA GLY A 4 -12.92 8.98 -5.31
C GLY A 4 -12.82 8.87 -6.82
N GLY A 5 -12.81 7.63 -7.31
CA GLY A 5 -12.81 7.30 -8.72
C GLY A 5 -13.85 8.12 -9.50
N GLN A 6 -13.57 8.32 -10.78
CA GLN A 6 -14.40 9.10 -11.70
C GLN A 6 -15.89 8.76 -11.52
N MET A 7 -16.64 9.64 -10.85
CA MET A 7 -18.08 9.61 -10.93
C MET A 7 -18.46 9.96 -12.37
N SER A 8 -19.07 9.00 -13.06
CA SER A 8 -19.74 9.21 -14.34
C SER A 8 -20.66 10.42 -14.22
N ASN A 9 -20.48 11.42 -15.10
CA ASN A 9 -21.38 12.58 -15.19
C ASN A 9 -22.72 12.22 -15.87
N ASP A 10 -23.04 10.93 -16.02
CA ASP A 10 -24.34 10.47 -16.49
C ASP A 10 -25.35 10.55 -15.34
N PRO A 11 -26.39 11.41 -15.42
CA PRO A 11 -27.40 11.54 -14.37
C PRO A 11 -28.17 10.24 -14.08
N PHE A 12 -28.09 9.26 -14.98
CA PHE A 12 -28.79 7.99 -14.87
C PHE A 12 -27.95 6.85 -14.27
N ASP A 13 -26.61 6.96 -14.30
CA ASP A 13 -25.72 5.87 -13.85
C ASP A 13 -25.52 5.89 -12.32
N GLY A 14 -25.44 7.08 -11.72
CA GLY A 14 -25.32 7.23 -10.25
C GLY A 14 -26.51 6.67 -9.46
N LYS A 15 -27.70 6.57 -10.09
CA LYS A 15 -28.91 6.05 -9.43
C LYS A 15 -28.89 4.53 -9.25
N LYS A 16 -28.25 3.77 -10.14
CA LYS A 16 -28.18 2.30 -10.06
C LYS A 16 -27.16 1.81 -9.03
N ILE A 17 -26.11 2.57 -8.78
CA ILE A 17 -25.08 2.20 -7.80
C ILE A 17 -25.60 2.32 -6.36
N LEU A 18 -26.56 3.24 -6.13
CA LEU A 18 -27.20 3.45 -4.83
C LEU A 18 -28.30 2.41 -4.50
N GLU A 19 -28.64 1.50 -5.42
CA GLU A 19 -29.69 0.49 -5.23
C GLU A 19 -29.32 -0.60 -4.19
N ARG A 20 -28.12 -0.52 -3.57
CA ARG A 20 -27.64 -1.50 -2.57
C ARG A 20 -27.90 -1.14 -1.11
N VAL A 21 -28.53 -0.01 -0.79
CA VAL A 21 -28.93 0.30 0.59
C VAL A 21 -30.38 0.80 0.59
N PRO A 22 -31.34 0.12 1.26
CA PRO A 22 -32.76 0.46 1.18
C PRO A 22 -33.14 1.81 1.79
N VAL A 23 -32.23 2.47 2.53
CA VAL A 23 -32.51 3.69 3.30
C VAL A 23 -31.24 4.53 3.39
N ASP A 24 -31.38 5.86 3.25
CA ASP A 24 -30.30 6.79 3.55
C ASP A 24 -29.95 6.73 5.05
N PRO A 25 -28.65 6.67 5.42
CA PRO A 25 -28.24 6.66 6.82
C PRO A 25 -28.64 7.98 7.51
N PRO A 26 -29.01 7.94 8.81
CA PRO A 26 -29.44 9.13 9.55
C PRO A 26 -28.29 10.08 9.93
N PHE A 27 -27.13 9.98 9.27
CA PHE A 27 -25.92 10.75 9.55
C PHE A 27 -25.15 11.05 8.26
N SER A 28 -24.42 12.17 8.25
CA SER A 28 -23.55 12.55 7.13
C SER A 28 -22.14 11.99 7.30
N LEU A 29 -21.35 11.96 6.21
CA LEU A 29 -19.91 11.71 6.27
C LEU A 29 -19.17 12.71 7.19
N SER A 30 -19.70 13.93 7.35
CA SER A 30 -19.11 14.92 8.24
C SER A 30 -19.29 14.55 9.71
N ASP A 31 -20.43 13.94 10.06
CA ASP A 31 -20.72 13.49 11.42
C ASP A 31 -19.81 12.33 11.81
N LEU A 32 -19.58 11.39 10.87
CA LEU A 32 -18.58 10.33 11.04
C LEU A 32 -17.18 10.89 11.24
N LYS A 33 -16.74 11.86 10.43
CA LYS A 33 -15.40 12.47 10.57
C LYS A 33 -15.24 13.20 11.90
N LYS A 34 -16.28 13.88 12.40
CA LYS A 34 -16.29 14.56 13.70
C LYS A 34 -16.23 13.59 14.88
N ALA A 35 -16.78 12.38 14.73
CA ALA A 35 -16.74 11.35 15.75
C ALA A 35 -15.33 10.74 15.93
N ILE A 36 -14.47 10.82 14.91
CA ILE A 36 -13.10 10.31 14.95
C ILE A 36 -12.18 11.32 15.68
N PRO A 37 -11.38 10.89 16.67
CA PRO A 37 -10.44 11.78 17.35
C PRO A 37 -9.47 12.49 16.39
N THR A 38 -9.20 13.78 16.64
CA THR A 38 -8.36 14.61 15.76
C THR A 38 -6.94 14.08 15.59
N HIS A 39 -6.39 13.41 16.60
CA HIS A 39 -5.04 12.83 16.53
C HIS A 39 -4.96 11.66 15.53
N CYS A 40 -6.08 11.01 15.18
CA CYS A 40 -6.12 9.95 14.17
C CYS A 40 -5.89 10.47 12.75
N PHE A 41 -6.05 11.79 12.52
CA PHE A 41 -5.79 12.41 11.23
C PHE A 41 -4.35 12.92 11.05
N LYS A 42 -3.54 12.88 12.13
CA LYS A 42 -2.14 13.30 12.09
C LYS A 42 -1.24 12.19 11.57
N ARG A 43 -0.59 12.42 10.42
CA ARG A 43 0.30 11.45 9.78
C ARG A 43 1.73 11.70 10.22
N SER A 44 2.42 10.67 10.70
CA SER A 44 3.80 10.79 11.16
C SER A 44 4.75 10.30 10.08
N VAL A 45 5.39 11.24 9.37
CA VAL A 45 6.38 10.92 8.33
C VAL A 45 7.52 10.07 8.88
N ILE A 46 7.98 10.39 10.09
CA ILE A 46 9.06 9.64 10.75
C ILE A 46 8.65 8.17 10.95
N ARG A 47 7.43 7.92 11.45
CA ARG A 47 6.94 6.56 11.65
C ARG A 47 6.76 5.83 10.33
N SER A 48 6.18 6.49 9.33
CA SER A 48 5.98 5.89 8.00
C SER A 48 7.32 5.56 7.33
N SER A 49 8.30 6.48 7.37
CA SER A 49 9.66 6.25 6.85
C SER A 49 10.42 5.17 7.61
N TYR A 50 10.21 5.03 8.93
CA TYR A 50 10.79 3.93 9.70
C TYR A 50 10.38 2.56 9.12
N TYR A 51 9.10 2.38 8.78
CA TYR A 51 8.63 1.11 8.21
C TYR A 51 9.20 0.85 6.82
N VAL A 52 9.39 1.89 5.99
CA VAL A 52 10.09 1.73 4.69
C VAL A 52 11.51 1.20 4.90
N VAL A 53 12.29 1.84 5.78
CA VAL A 53 13.68 1.44 6.04
C VAL A 53 13.73 0.05 6.67
N HIS A 54 12.86 -0.22 7.64
CA HIS A 54 12.72 -1.53 8.27
C HIS A 54 12.49 -2.63 7.24
N ASP A 55 11.49 -2.46 6.36
CA ASP A 55 11.14 -3.49 5.38
C ASP A 55 12.23 -3.67 4.31
N LEU A 56 12.93 -2.59 3.93
CA LEU A 56 14.12 -2.68 3.06
C LEU A 56 15.26 -3.47 3.72
N ILE A 57 15.50 -3.27 5.03
CA ILE A 57 16.51 -4.04 5.77
C ILE A 57 16.12 -5.51 5.83
N VAL A 58 14.86 -5.82 6.16
CA VAL A 58 14.38 -7.22 6.22
C VAL A 58 14.47 -7.87 4.85
N ALA A 59 14.06 -7.18 3.78
CA ALA A 59 14.17 -7.67 2.40
C ALA A 59 15.63 -7.93 2.01
N TYR A 60 16.56 -7.06 2.41
CA TYR A 60 17.99 -7.25 2.18
C TYR A 60 18.54 -8.44 2.98
N VAL A 61 18.15 -8.60 4.25
CA VAL A 61 18.59 -9.73 5.09
C VAL A 61 18.11 -11.05 4.50
N PHE A 62 16.85 -11.16 4.09
CA PHE A 62 16.34 -12.36 3.44
C PHE A 62 17.08 -12.67 2.15
N TYR A 63 17.31 -11.67 1.28
CA TYR A 63 18.14 -11.83 0.09
C TYR A 63 19.56 -12.30 0.42
N PHE A 64 20.21 -11.66 1.39
CA PHE A 64 21.57 -11.99 1.80
C PHE A 64 21.67 -13.43 2.32
N LEU A 65 20.76 -13.86 3.19
CA LEU A 65 20.72 -15.22 3.72
C LEU A 65 20.45 -16.23 2.59
N ALA A 66 19.49 -15.95 1.73
CA ALA A 66 19.16 -16.83 0.61
C ALA A 66 20.35 -17.01 -0.34
N ASN A 67 20.95 -15.90 -0.79
CA ASN A 67 22.10 -15.89 -1.69
C ASN A 67 23.34 -16.53 -1.07
N THR A 68 23.57 -16.33 0.24
CA THR A 68 24.75 -16.84 0.93
C THR A 68 24.65 -18.31 1.29
N TYR A 69 23.46 -18.85 1.61
CA TYR A 69 23.35 -20.19 2.19
C TYR A 69 22.62 -21.21 1.30
N ILE A 70 21.59 -20.82 0.55
CA ILE A 70 20.81 -21.77 -0.27
C ILE A 70 21.68 -22.50 -1.31
N PRO A 71 22.63 -21.84 -2.01
CA PRO A 71 23.49 -22.52 -2.99
C PRO A 71 24.39 -23.62 -2.40
N PHE A 72 24.70 -23.57 -1.10
CA PHE A 72 25.54 -24.57 -0.43
C PHE A 72 24.73 -25.72 0.18
N LEU A 73 23.39 -25.66 0.12
CA LEU A 73 22.56 -26.77 0.58
C LEU A 73 22.65 -27.94 -0.40
N PRO A 74 22.76 -29.19 0.09
CA PRO A 74 22.65 -30.35 -0.78
C PRO A 74 21.25 -30.45 -1.37
N ALA A 75 21.14 -31.01 -2.58
CA ALA A 75 19.85 -31.49 -3.05
C ALA A 75 19.35 -32.60 -2.10
N PRO A 76 18.05 -32.66 -1.70
CA PRO A 76 16.87 -31.92 -2.18
C PRO A 76 16.52 -30.65 -1.37
N LEU A 77 17.26 -30.32 -0.31
CA LEU A 77 16.93 -29.22 0.58
C LEU A 77 16.94 -27.86 -0.12
N ALA A 78 17.86 -27.65 -1.07
CA ALA A 78 17.90 -26.43 -1.88
C ALA A 78 16.59 -26.21 -2.67
N TYR A 79 15.97 -27.28 -3.20
CA TYR A 79 14.72 -27.19 -3.96
C TYR A 79 13.51 -26.83 -3.09
N LEU A 80 13.56 -27.13 -1.79
CA LEU A 80 12.54 -26.70 -0.83
C LEU A 80 12.83 -25.28 -0.30
N ALA A 81 14.10 -24.95 -0.11
CA ALA A 81 14.52 -23.65 0.43
C ALA A 81 14.18 -22.49 -0.51
N TRP A 82 14.31 -22.66 -1.84
CA TRP A 82 13.98 -21.61 -2.81
C TRP A 82 12.52 -21.14 -2.76
N PRO A 83 11.50 -22.04 -2.86
CA PRO A 83 10.10 -21.64 -2.71
C PRO A 83 9.77 -20.99 -1.36
N VAL A 84 10.34 -21.50 -0.27
CA VAL A 84 10.16 -20.90 1.06
C VAL A 84 10.72 -19.48 1.08
N TYR A 85 11.93 -19.28 0.57
CA TYR A 85 12.51 -17.94 0.42
C TYR A 85 11.63 -17.04 -0.45
N TRP A 86 11.16 -17.49 -1.61
CA TRP A 86 10.31 -16.68 -2.49
C TRP A 86 9.04 -16.24 -1.78
N PHE A 87 8.39 -17.14 -1.04
CA PHE A 87 7.19 -16.82 -0.27
C PHE A 87 7.47 -15.77 0.81
N CYS A 88 8.54 -15.95 1.59
CA CYS A 88 8.95 -15.00 2.63
C CYS A 88 9.35 -13.63 2.03
N GLN A 89 10.16 -13.63 0.97
CA GLN A 89 10.60 -12.41 0.29
C GLN A 89 9.42 -11.67 -0.32
N ALA A 90 8.53 -12.38 -1.03
CA ALA A 90 7.34 -11.79 -1.63
C ALA A 90 6.45 -11.13 -0.56
N SER A 91 6.27 -11.77 0.60
CA SER A 91 5.49 -11.21 1.71
C SER A 91 6.04 -9.86 2.19
N VAL A 92 7.37 -9.73 2.31
CA VAL A 92 8.03 -8.46 2.69
C VAL A 92 7.92 -7.42 1.58
N LEU A 93 8.11 -7.81 0.32
CA LEU A 93 7.96 -6.89 -0.82
C LEU A 93 6.51 -6.42 -0.99
N THR A 94 5.51 -7.25 -0.65
CA THR A 94 4.11 -6.83 -0.58
C THR A 94 3.88 -5.79 0.52
N ALA A 95 4.55 -5.88 1.66
CA ALA A 95 4.47 -4.83 2.68
C ALA A 95 4.99 -3.47 2.16
N LEU A 96 6.13 -3.47 1.45
CA LEU A 96 6.64 -2.27 0.76
C LEU A 96 5.67 -1.76 -0.31
N TRP A 97 5.05 -2.67 -1.07
CA TRP A 97 4.03 -2.31 -2.05
C TRP A 97 2.83 -1.60 -1.39
N VAL A 98 2.36 -2.11 -0.25
CA VAL A 98 1.28 -1.51 0.54
C VAL A 98 1.66 -0.10 0.99
N ILE A 99 2.90 0.12 1.45
CA ILE A 99 3.34 1.46 1.82
C ILE A 99 3.30 2.42 0.61
N GLY A 100 3.76 1.98 -0.56
CA GLY A 100 3.65 2.77 -1.79
C GLY A 100 2.21 3.03 -2.20
N HIS A 101 1.31 2.08 -1.98
CA HIS A 101 -0.13 2.22 -2.21
C HIS A 101 -0.74 3.28 -1.28
N GLU A 102 -0.39 3.26 0.01
CA GLU A 102 -0.82 4.27 0.98
C GLU A 102 -0.29 5.68 0.66
N CYS A 103 0.86 5.79 -0.02
CA CYS A 103 1.31 7.07 -0.57
C CYS A 103 0.33 7.59 -1.64
N GLY A 104 -0.18 6.72 -2.51
CA GLY A 104 -1.22 7.08 -3.50
C GLY A 104 -2.51 7.59 -2.85
N HIS A 105 -2.83 7.08 -1.65
CA HIS A 105 -3.95 7.53 -0.83
C HIS A 105 -3.68 8.76 0.01
N HIS A 106 -2.48 9.35 -0.06
CA HIS A 106 -2.07 10.45 0.82
C HIS A 106 -2.21 10.10 2.32
N ALA A 107 -1.83 8.87 2.70
CA ALA A 107 -1.85 8.38 4.06
C ALA A 107 -0.44 8.35 4.71
N PHE A 108 0.62 8.42 3.90
CA PHE A 108 2.00 8.31 4.36
C PHE A 108 2.50 9.54 5.11
N SER A 109 2.25 10.75 4.59
CA SER A 109 2.64 12.03 5.19
C SER A 109 1.54 13.10 5.09
N GLU A 110 1.77 14.25 5.70
CA GLU A 110 0.91 15.44 5.51
C GLU A 110 1.24 16.20 4.21
N TYR A 111 2.32 15.82 3.51
CA TYR A 111 2.84 16.52 2.34
C TYR A 111 2.70 15.65 1.09
N GLN A 112 1.77 16.03 0.20
CA GLN A 112 1.47 15.24 -1.00
C GLN A 112 2.71 14.98 -1.90
N TRP A 113 3.63 15.94 -1.99
CA TRP A 113 4.85 15.77 -2.79
C TRP A 113 5.81 14.71 -2.21
N ILE A 114 5.84 14.54 -0.88
CA ILE A 114 6.62 13.47 -0.23
C ILE A 114 6.00 12.13 -0.58
N ASP A 115 4.68 12.02 -0.43
CA ASP A 115 3.95 10.79 -0.77
C ASP A 115 4.17 10.41 -2.23
N ASP A 116 4.03 11.37 -3.16
CA ASP A 116 4.22 11.10 -4.58
C ASP A 116 5.67 10.72 -4.93
N THR A 117 6.65 11.30 -4.25
CA THR A 117 8.07 10.93 -4.44
C THR A 117 8.35 9.51 -3.93
N VAL A 118 7.95 9.23 -2.69
CA VAL A 118 8.20 7.92 -2.05
C VAL A 118 7.41 6.82 -2.77
N GLY A 119 6.14 7.05 -3.02
CA GLY A 119 5.26 6.13 -3.74
C GLY A 119 5.80 5.83 -5.14
N PHE A 120 6.21 6.84 -5.90
CA PHE A 120 6.81 6.65 -7.22
C PHE A 120 8.08 5.79 -7.18
N ILE A 121 9.00 6.05 -6.23
CA ILE A 121 10.23 5.26 -6.09
C ILE A 121 9.92 3.81 -5.73
N LEU A 122 9.10 3.58 -4.69
CA LEU A 122 8.78 2.24 -4.20
C LEU A 122 8.05 1.41 -5.26
N HIS A 123 6.99 1.97 -5.86
CA HIS A 123 6.22 1.27 -6.87
C HIS A 123 7.03 1.04 -8.15
N SER A 124 7.90 1.98 -8.58
CA SER A 124 8.79 1.73 -9.73
C SER A 124 9.75 0.57 -9.48
N ALA A 125 10.35 0.50 -8.28
CA ALA A 125 11.22 -0.61 -7.88
C ALA A 125 10.48 -1.97 -7.86
N LEU A 126 9.17 -1.95 -7.57
CA LEU A 126 8.29 -3.11 -7.56
C LEU A 126 7.52 -3.30 -8.87
N MET A 127 7.95 -2.64 -9.96
CA MET A 127 7.35 -2.75 -11.29
C MET A 127 5.84 -2.42 -11.33
N THR A 128 5.39 -1.56 -10.42
CA THR A 128 4.01 -1.05 -10.33
C THR A 128 3.97 0.40 -10.86
N PRO A 129 3.08 0.75 -11.79
CA PRO A 129 3.01 2.11 -12.33
C PRO A 129 2.29 3.06 -11.35
N TYR A 130 3.05 3.74 -10.48
CA TYR A 130 2.49 4.57 -9.38
C TYR A 130 1.42 5.56 -9.80
N PHE A 131 1.69 6.45 -10.76
CA PHE A 131 0.75 7.50 -11.14
C PHE A 131 -0.51 6.94 -11.81
N SER A 132 -0.36 5.99 -12.74
CA SER A 132 -1.50 5.32 -13.37
C SER A 132 -2.37 4.64 -12.32
N TRP A 133 -1.75 3.92 -11.37
CA TRP A 133 -2.46 3.29 -10.26
C TRP A 133 -3.18 4.33 -9.41
N LYS A 134 -2.47 5.35 -8.92
CA LYS A 134 -3.00 6.44 -8.09
C LYS A 134 -4.22 7.12 -8.69
N TYR A 135 -4.25 7.33 -10.01
CA TYR A 135 -5.39 7.97 -10.67
C TYR A 135 -6.57 7.02 -10.90
N SER A 136 -6.32 5.72 -11.07
CA SER A 136 -7.36 4.72 -11.36
C SER A 136 -7.99 4.08 -10.13
N HIS A 137 -7.30 4.15 -8.99
CA HIS A 137 -7.62 3.44 -7.75
C HIS A 137 -8.47 4.31 -6.82
#